data_AF-A0A842TL26-F1
#
_entry.id   AF-A0A842TL26-F1
#
_cell.length_a   1.000
_cell.length_b   1.000
_cell.length_c   1.000
_cell.angle_alpha   90.00
_cell.angle_beta   90.00
_cell.angle_gamma   90.00
#
_symmetry.space_group_name_H-M   'P 1'
#
loop_
_entity.id
_entity.type
_entity.pdbx_description
1 polymer ?
#
loop_
_entity_poly.entity_id
_entity_poly.type
_entity_poly.pdbx_seq_one_letter_code
_entity_poly.pdbx_strand_id
1 'polypeptide(L)' 'MGSKTITISDAAYESLLKEKLENESYSDVILRLTKRFGSIFDSFGKWDMSKEEEETMKDDLEKMWSAWSNNIQKKDED' A
#
# COMPACT_ATOMS: atom_id res chain seq x y z
N MET A 1 9.12 -30.50 6.91
CA MET A 1 8.05 -29.53 6.61
C MET A 1 7.29 -30.03 5.40
N GLY A 2 5.96 -30.00 5.41
CA GLY A 2 5.19 -30.37 4.22
C GLY A 2 5.33 -29.30 3.15
N SER A 3 5.65 -29.69 1.92
CA SER A 3 5.61 -28.80 0.76
C SER A 3 4.26 -28.91 0.08
N LYS A 4 3.73 -27.77 -0.38
CA LYS A 4 2.57 -27.73 -1.28
C LYS A 4 3.02 -27.11 -2.60
N THR A 5 2.61 -27.72 -3.69
CA THR A 5 2.84 -27.17 -5.03
C THR A 5 1.68 -26.25 -5.38
N ILE A 6 2.00 -25.01 -5.75
CA ILE A 6 1.04 -24.07 -6.30
C ILE A 6 1.43 -23.78 -7.75
N THR A 7 0.44 -23.69 -8.62
CA THR A 7 0.64 -23.23 -10.00
C THR A 7 0.38 -21.73 -10.04
N ILE A 8 1.31 -20.97 -10.58
CA ILE A 8 1.21 -19.51 -10.75
C ILE A 8 1.41 -19.17 -12.22
N SER A 9 0.96 -17.98 -12.64
CA SER A 9 1.24 -17.50 -13.99
C SER A 9 2.73 -17.16 -14.16
N ASP A 10 3.20 -17.21 -15.40
CA ASP A 10 4.58 -16.85 -15.73
C ASP A 10 4.91 -15.42 -15.25
N ALA A 11 3.99 -14.48 -15.42
CA ALA A 11 4.14 -13.10 -14.94
C ALA A 11 4.34 -13.02 -13.41
N ALA A 12 3.63 -13.85 -12.65
CA ALA A 12 3.78 -13.91 -11.19
C ALA A 12 5.13 -14.53 -10.80
N TYR A 13 5.57 -15.57 -11.52
CA TYR A 13 6.89 -16.18 -11.32
C TYR A 13 8.04 -15.19 -11.58
N GLU A 14 7.99 -14.46 -12.69
CA GLU A 14 8.98 -13.43 -13.02
C GLU A 14 9.03 -12.30 -12.00
N SER A 15 7.87 -11.91 -11.47
CA SER A 15 7.78 -10.91 -10.41
C SER A 15 8.41 -11.41 -9.11
N LEU A 16 8.17 -12.68 -8.76
CA LEU A 16 8.77 -13.32 -7.59
C LEU A 16 10.30 -13.47 -7.72
N LEU A 17 10.78 -13.75 -8.92
CA LEU A 17 12.21 -13.87 -9.22
C LEU A 17 12.95 -12.55 -9.00
N LYS A 18 12.37 -11.42 -9.44
CA LYS A 18 12.95 -10.08 -9.26
C LYS A 18 13.06 -9.66 -7.79
N GLU A 19 12.13 -10.11 -6.95
CA GLU A 19 12.10 -9.80 -5.52
C GLU A 19 13.00 -10.72 -4.68
N LYS A 20 13.55 -11.79 -5.26
CA LYS A 20 14.33 -12.81 -4.54
C LYS A 20 15.75 -12.31 -4.24
N LEU A 21 16.15 -12.38 -2.97
CA LEU A 21 17.52 -12.10 -2.54
C LEU A 21 18.45 -13.30 -2.75
N GLU A 22 19.77 -13.06 -2.84
CA GLU A 22 20.79 -14.07 -3.18
C GLU A 22 20.77 -15.30 -2.26
N ASN A 23 20.46 -15.12 -0.96
CA ASN A 23 20.46 -16.19 0.04
C ASN A 23 19.06 -16.55 0.58
N GLU A 24 18.00 -16.26 -0.17
CA GLU A 24 16.61 -16.47 0.25
C GLU A 24 15.93 -17.57 -0.58
N SER A 25 15.08 -18.40 0.03
CA SER A 25 14.23 -19.36 -0.72
C SER A 25 12.96 -18.67 -1.23
N TYR A 26 12.31 -19.23 -2.27
CA TYR A 26 11.03 -18.68 -2.74
C TYR A 26 9.95 -18.69 -1.66
N SER A 27 9.97 -19.68 -0.75
CA SER A 27 9.06 -19.71 0.39
C SER A 27 9.34 -18.57 1.36
N ASP A 28 10.61 -18.21 1.58
CA ASP A 28 11.00 -17.10 2.43
C ASP A 28 10.60 -15.75 1.80
N VAL A 29 10.73 -15.59 0.47
CA VAL A 29 10.27 -14.41 -0.26
C VAL A 29 8.77 -14.21 -0.04
N ILE A 30 7.97 -15.27 -0.23
CA ILE A 30 6.51 -15.21 -0.01
C ILE A 30 6.21 -14.81 1.43
N LEU A 31 6.88 -15.42 2.41
CA LEU A 31 6.69 -15.08 3.82
C LEU A 31 7.12 -13.65 4.16
N ARG A 32 8.21 -13.15 3.59
CA ARG A 32 8.68 -11.77 3.77
C ARG A 32 7.69 -10.77 3.19
N LEU A 33 7.22 -11.01 1.97
CA LEU A 33 6.23 -10.14 1.32
C LEU A 33 4.90 -10.14 2.07
N THR A 34 4.41 -11.31 2.47
CA THR A 34 3.16 -11.44 3.25
C THR A 34 3.26 -10.91 4.67
N LYS A 35 4.44 -10.89 5.30
CA LYS A 35 4.65 -10.26 6.61
C LYS A 35 4.81 -8.74 6.54
N ARG A 36 5.40 -8.24 5.45
CA ARG A 36 5.63 -6.79 5.24
C ARG A 36 4.31 -6.04 5.06
N PHE A 37 3.37 -6.66 4.36
CA PHE A 37 1.99 -6.22 4.32
C PHE A 37 1.23 -6.97 5.42
N GLY A 38 1.28 -6.43 6.65
CA GLY A 38 0.27 -6.77 7.66
C GLY A 38 -1.11 -6.71 7.00
N SER A 39 -2.05 -7.56 7.43
CA SER A 39 -3.36 -7.61 6.79
C SER A 39 -3.90 -6.18 6.73
N ILE A 40 -4.46 -5.73 5.59
CA ILE A 40 -5.16 -4.44 5.55
C ILE A 40 -6.21 -4.36 6.69
N PHE A 41 -6.75 -5.52 7.10
CA PHE A 41 -7.61 -5.63 8.28
C PHE A 41 -6.92 -5.28 9.60
N ASP A 42 -5.61 -5.50 9.75
CA ASP A 42 -4.84 -5.10 10.92
C ASP A 42 -4.69 -3.57 11.04
N SER A 43 -4.88 -2.84 9.94
CA SER A 43 -4.91 -1.37 9.89
C SER A 43 -6.35 -0.79 9.92
N PHE A 44 -7.36 -1.59 9.62
CA PHE A 44 -8.77 -1.17 9.68
C PHE A 44 -9.20 -1.00 11.15
N GLY A 45 -9.41 0.26 11.56
CA GLY A 45 -9.96 0.59 12.88
C GLY A 45 -8.95 0.64 14.03
N LYS A 46 -7.64 0.56 13.76
CA LYS A 46 -6.59 0.75 14.78
C LYS A 46 -6.18 2.21 15.02
N TRP A 47 -6.67 3.13 14.19
CA TRP A 47 -6.42 4.54 14.41
C TRP A 47 -7.36 5.06 15.51
N ASP A 48 -6.83 5.17 16.73
CA ASP A 48 -7.47 5.90 17.83
C ASP A 48 -7.11 7.38 17.67
N MET A 49 -7.95 8.13 16.96
CA MET A 49 -7.71 9.54 16.63
C MET A 49 -8.41 10.41 17.68
N SER A 50 -7.71 11.41 18.22
CA SER A 50 -8.38 12.41 19.04
C SER A 50 -9.30 13.30 18.18
N LYS A 51 -10.30 13.93 18.78
CA LYS A 51 -11.20 14.82 18.03
C LYS A 51 -10.45 16.02 17.43
N GLU A 52 -9.43 16.50 18.14
CA GLU A 52 -8.58 17.61 17.73
C GLU A 52 -7.70 17.23 16.52
N GLU A 53 -7.18 16.00 16.49
CA GLU A 53 -6.44 15.48 15.34
C GLU A 53 -7.35 15.29 14.12
N GLU A 54 -8.58 14.81 14.33
CA GLU A 54 -9.57 14.64 13.27
C GLU A 54 -9.95 15.98 12.62
N GLU A 55 -10.19 17.01 13.43
CA GLU A 55 -10.53 18.35 12.94
C GLU A 55 -9.38 18.97 12.14
N THR A 56 -8.15 18.83 12.63
CA THR A 56 -6.95 19.32 11.94
C THR A 56 -6.75 18.62 10.61
N MET A 57 -6.91 17.29 10.56
CA MET A 57 -6.77 16.53 9.33
C MET A 57 -7.85 16.88 8.30
N LYS A 58 -9.09 17.14 8.73
CA LYS A 58 -10.16 17.59 7.83
C LYS A 58 -9.85 18.96 7.23
N ASP A 59 -9.42 19.91 8.05
CA ASP A 59 -9.07 21.26 7.61
C ASP A 59 -7.90 21.24 6.60
N ASP A 60 -6.88 20.42 6.86
CA ASP A 60 -5.76 20.24 5.94
C ASP A 60 -6.20 19.61 4.60
N LEU A 61 -7.05 18.59 4.65
CA LEU A 61 -7.60 17.97 3.44
C LEU A 61 -8.46 18.95 2.63
N GLU A 62 -9.31 19.75 3.28
CA GLU A 62 -10.13 20.76 2.61
C GLU A 62 -9.28 21.85 1.95
N LYS A 63 -8.21 22.31 2.62
CA LYS A 63 -7.24 23.26 2.05
C LYS A 63 -6.53 22.69 0.84
N MET A 64 -6.04 21.45 0.94
CA MET A 64 -5.36 20.78 -0.17
C MET A 64 -6.32 20.53 -1.35
N TRP A 65 -7.55 20.10 -1.07
CA TRP A 65 -8.57 19.87 -2.09
C TRP A 65 -8.96 21.17 -2.80
N SER A 66 -9.12 22.26 -2.05
CA SER A 66 -9.44 23.58 -2.59
C SER A 66 -8.27 24.16 -3.41
N ALA A 67 -7.03 23.96 -2.96
CA ALA A 67 -5.85 24.38 -3.70
C ALA A 67 -5.71 23.60 -5.02
N TRP A 68 -5.98 22.29 -4.99
CA TRP A 68 -5.95 21.45 -6.18
C TRP A 68 -7.06 21.79 -7.18
N SER A 69 -8.30 21.96 -6.73
CA SER A 69 -9.43 22.30 -7.60
C SER A 69 -9.25 23.66 -8.30
N ASN A 70 -8.77 24.66 -7.57
CA ASN A 70 -8.46 25.99 -8.12
C ASN A 70 -7.31 25.94 -9.14
N ASN A 71 -6.37 25.02 -8.98
CA ASN A 71 -5.24 24.86 -9.90
C ASN A 71 -5.64 24.09 -11.18
N ILE A 72 -6.67 23.24 -11.10
CA ILE A 72 -7.27 22.59 -12.28
C ILE A 72 -8.04 23.62 -13.10
N GLN A 73 -8.85 24.48 -12.49
CA GLN A 73 -9.63 25.48 -13.23
C GLN A 73 -8.77 26.51 -13.98
N LYS A 74 -7.60 26.87 -13.45
CA LYS A 74 -6.66 27.78 -14.14
C LYS A 74 -5.99 27.18 -15.38
N LYS A 75 -5.98 25.86 -15.52
CA LYS A 75 -5.31 25.17 -16.62
C LYS A 75 -6.19 25.03 -17.86
N ASP A 76 -7.48 25.30 -17.73
CA ASP A 76 -8.47 25.25 -18.82
C ASP A 76 -8.73 26.63 -19.47
N GLU A 77 -8.12 27.71 -18.95
CA GLU A 77 -8.25 29.09 -19.46
C GLU A 77 -6.99 29.61 -20.21
N ASP A 78 -5.88 28.87 -20.22
CA ASP A 78 -4.63 29.12 -20.99
C ASP A 78 -4.52 28.17 -22.21
#